data_AF-A0A7V8QHT6-F1
#
_entry.id   AF-A0A7V8QHT6-F1
#
_cell.length_a   1.000
_cell.length_b   1.000
_cell.length_c   1.000
_cell.angle_alpha   90.00
_cell.angle_beta   90.00
_cell.angle_gamma   90.00
#
_symmetry.space_group_name_H-M   'P 1'
#
loop_
_entity.id
_entity.type
_entity.pdbx_description
1 polymer ?
#
loop_
_entity_poly.entity_id
_entity_poly.type
_entity_poly.pdbx_seq_one_letter_code
_entity_poly.pdbx_strand_id
1 'polypeptide(L)'
;MDKPGYSRLAYVLERAYQQAAEGKGSDRHSKGQPFHEQPIVTLQGLYGTGYAFGQVGKKMEEAQRLPADAAVAELLGAINYLAAAVIHIEHPPRSLKGAEQAREGT
;
A
#
# COMPACT_ATOMS: atom_id res chain seq x y z
N MET A 1 17.72 6.86 8.59
CA MET A 1 16.89 7.69 9.49
C MET A 1 17.66 7.86 10.80
N ASP A 2 18.33 9.00 11.01
CA ASP A 2 19.32 9.20 12.10
C ASP A 2 19.02 10.43 12.98
N LYS A 3 17.85 11.04 12.83
CA LYS A 3 17.44 12.19 13.64
C LYS A 3 17.23 11.79 15.12
N PRO A 4 17.91 12.43 16.09
CA PRO A 4 17.73 12.13 17.51
C PRO A 4 16.27 12.23 17.95
N GLY A 5 15.79 11.22 18.68
CA GLY A 5 14.40 11.12 19.16
C GLY A 5 13.40 10.47 18.19
N TYR A 6 13.80 10.13 16.95
CA TYR A 6 12.89 9.58 15.94
C TYR A 6 12.97 8.05 15.81
N SER A 7 13.75 7.37 16.65
CA SER A 7 14.02 5.92 16.54
C SER A 7 12.74 5.07 16.57
N ARG A 8 11.76 5.42 17.41
CA ARG A 8 10.49 4.68 17.49
C ARG A 8 9.64 4.80 16.23
N LEU A 9 9.59 6.00 15.63
CA LEU A 9 8.89 6.21 14.37
C LEU A 9 9.58 5.46 13.23
N ALA A 10 10.91 5.58 13.15
CA ALA A 10 11.72 4.86 12.17
C ALA A 10 11.50 3.34 12.27
N TYR A 11 11.47 2.81 13.50
CA TYR A 11 11.20 1.39 13.75
C TYR A 11 9.81 0.94 13.27
N VAL A 12 8.77 1.75 13.45
CA VAL A 12 7.42 1.43 12.92
C VAL A 12 7.42 1.42 11.39
N LEU A 13 8.05 2.41 10.76
CA LEU A 13 8.14 2.50 9.30
C LEU A 13 8.96 1.33 8.71
N GLU A 14 10.06 0.96 9.36
CA GLU A 14 10.85 -0.21 8.99
C GLU A 14 10.02 -1.50 9.09
N ARG A 15 9.26 -1.68 10.17
CA ARG A 15 8.37 -2.85 10.29
C ARG A 15 7.29 -2.90 9.23
N ALA A 16 6.72 -1.75 8.84
CA ALA A 16 5.75 -1.68 7.75
C ALA A 16 6.40 -2.10 6.42
N TYR A 17 7.61 -1.59 6.15
CA TYR A 17 8.43 -1.98 5.00
C TYR A 17 8.68 -3.49 4.99
N GLN A 18 9.17 -4.07 6.10
CA GLN A 18 9.43 -5.51 6.17
C GLN A 18 8.14 -6.33 5.99
N GLN A 19 7.01 -5.88 6.55
CA GLN A 19 5.72 -6.53 6.33
C GLN A 19 5.31 -6.55 4.84
N ALA A 20 5.59 -5.48 4.09
CA ALA A 20 5.32 -5.43 2.65
C ALA A 20 6.32 -6.26 1.84
N ALA A 21 7.59 -6.25 2.22
CA ALA A 21 8.68 -6.92 1.52
C ALA A 21 8.69 -8.44 1.73
N GLU A 22 8.42 -8.89 2.95
CA GLU A 22 8.58 -10.30 3.37
C GLU A 22 7.25 -10.97 3.75
N GLY A 23 6.22 -10.19 4.07
CA GLY A 23 4.94 -10.71 4.54
C GLY A 23 4.07 -11.32 3.42
N LYS A 24 2.78 -11.56 3.71
CA LYS A 24 1.80 -12.16 2.79
C LYS A 24 1.72 -11.49 1.41
N GLY A 25 2.19 -10.24 1.27
CA GLY A 25 2.41 -9.58 -0.01
C GLY A 25 3.35 -10.37 -0.91
N SER A 26 4.53 -10.76 -0.42
CA SER A 26 5.52 -11.58 -1.15
C SER A 26 4.97 -12.94 -1.57
N ASP A 27 4.41 -13.70 -0.62
CA ASP A 27 4.03 -15.10 -0.83
C ASP A 27 2.68 -15.30 -1.53
N ARG A 28 1.72 -14.38 -1.39
CA ARG A 28 0.37 -14.57 -1.95
C ARG A 28 0.06 -13.68 -3.14
N HIS A 29 0.66 -12.48 -3.26
CA HIS A 29 0.18 -11.45 -4.21
C HIS A 29 1.27 -10.75 -5.03
N SER A 30 2.54 -10.82 -4.63
CA SER A 30 3.64 -10.13 -5.29
C SER A 30 4.11 -10.90 -6.51
N LYS A 31 4.12 -12.24 -6.51
CA LYS A 31 4.76 -13.03 -7.59
C LYS A 31 6.19 -12.52 -7.92
N GLY A 32 6.89 -11.92 -6.95
CA GLY A 32 8.21 -11.27 -7.14
C GLY A 32 8.16 -9.84 -7.71
N GLN A 33 6.99 -9.23 -7.86
CA GLN A 33 6.83 -7.86 -8.36
C GLN A 33 7.27 -6.82 -7.33
N PRO A 34 7.93 -5.73 -7.78
CA PRO A 34 8.25 -4.60 -6.92
C PRO A 34 6.96 -3.96 -6.39
N PHE A 35 7.02 -3.36 -5.21
CA PHE A 35 5.83 -2.86 -4.49
C PHE A 35 4.91 -1.95 -5.33
N HIS A 36 5.49 -1.11 -6.20
CA HIS A 36 4.74 -0.17 -7.05
C HIS A 36 3.95 -0.84 -8.19
N GLU A 37 4.24 -2.10 -8.52
CA GLU A 37 3.50 -2.89 -9.52
C GLU A 37 2.44 -3.80 -8.89
N GLN A 38 2.43 -3.92 -7.56
CA GLN A 38 1.51 -4.80 -6.86
C GLN A 38 0.07 -4.25 -6.88
N PRO A 39 -0.96 -5.11 -6.71
CA PRO A 39 -2.37 -4.71 -6.70
C PRO A 39 -2.72 -3.57 -5.74
N ILE A 40 -2.00 -3.46 -4.62
CA ILE A 40 -2.20 -2.36 -3.65
C ILE A 40 -2.00 -0.97 -4.27
N VAL A 41 -1.14 -0.86 -5.28
CA VAL A 41 -0.91 0.38 -6.06
C VAL A 41 -1.75 0.37 -7.35
N THR A 42 -1.72 -0.73 -8.12
CA THR A 42 -2.31 -0.74 -9.46
C THR A 42 -3.84 -0.69 -9.47
N LEU A 43 -4.52 -1.25 -8.47
CA LEU A 43 -5.99 -1.19 -8.37
C LEU A 43 -6.53 0.23 -8.13
N GLN A 44 -5.70 1.14 -7.62
CA GLN A 44 -6.08 2.54 -7.49
C GLN A 44 -6.23 3.24 -8.84
N GLY A 45 -5.59 2.73 -9.91
CA GLY A 45 -5.84 3.21 -11.27
C GLY A 45 -7.24 2.87 -11.79
N LEU A 46 -7.86 1.82 -11.25
CA LEU A 46 -9.21 1.39 -11.61
C LEU A 46 -10.29 2.02 -10.72
N TYR A 47 -10.04 2.05 -9.41
CA TYR A 47 -11.03 2.46 -8.40
C TYR A 47 -10.78 3.84 -7.80
N GLY A 48 -9.71 4.51 -8.21
CA GLY A 48 -9.22 5.74 -7.59
C GLY A 48 -8.55 5.50 -6.22
N THR A 49 -7.99 6.57 -5.66
CA THR A 49 -7.34 6.59 -4.33
C THR A 49 -8.28 6.21 -3.18
N GLY A 50 -9.60 6.35 -3.37
CA GLY A 50 -10.62 5.90 -2.42
C GLY A 50 -10.51 4.41 -2.06
N TYR A 51 -9.98 3.57 -2.97
CA TYR A 51 -9.67 2.17 -2.66
C TYR A 51 -8.70 2.04 -1.50
N ALA A 52 -7.57 2.77 -1.54
CA ALA A 52 -6.58 2.71 -0.46
C ALA A 52 -7.15 3.27 0.84
N PHE A 53 -7.91 4.37 0.78
CA PHE A 53 -8.50 4.97 1.98
C PHE A 53 -9.54 4.07 2.65
N GLY A 54 -10.39 3.40 1.87
CA GLY A 54 -11.32 2.42 2.41
C GLY A 54 -10.61 1.26 3.12
N GLN A 55 -9.51 0.77 2.54
CA GLN A 55 -8.70 -0.28 3.14
C GLN A 55 -8.01 0.19 4.43
N VAL A 56 -7.50 1.42 4.47
CA VAL A 56 -6.96 2.04 5.69
C VAL A 56 -8.02 2.11 6.79
N GLY A 57 -9.21 2.64 6.47
CA GLY A 57 -10.31 2.75 7.42
C GLY A 57 -10.74 1.40 7.98
N LYS A 58 -10.87 0.39 7.12
CA LYS A 58 -11.15 -0.99 7.55
C LYS A 58 -10.10 -1.51 8.53
N LYS A 59 -8.81 -1.40 8.20
CA LYS A 59 -7.72 -1.90 9.06
C LYS A 59 -7.67 -1.20 10.42
N MET A 60 -7.92 0.11 10.44
CA MET A 60 -8.02 0.89 11.68
C MET A 60 -9.23 0.49 12.53
N GLU A 61 -10.37 0.17 11.92
CA GLU A 61 -11.54 -0.38 12.61
C GLU A 61 -11.23 -1.76 13.19
N GLU A 62 -10.68 -2.67 12.40
CA GLU A 62 -10.34 -4.02 12.84
C GLU A 62 -9.30 -4.02 13.97
N ALA A 63 -8.31 -3.12 13.94
CA ALA A 63 -7.29 -3.02 14.97
C ALA A 63 -7.86 -2.70 16.37
N GLN A 64 -8.99 -2.00 16.47
CA GLN A 64 -9.61 -1.64 17.75
C GLN A 64 -10.16 -2.83 18.52
N ARG A 65 -10.49 -3.92 17.82
CA ARG A 65 -11.12 -5.13 18.37
C ARG A 65 -10.17 -6.32 18.49
N LEU A 66 -8.90 -6.16 18.13
CA LEU A 66 -7.91 -7.23 18.07
C LEU A 66 -6.94 -7.19 19.27
N PRO A 67 -6.34 -8.33 19.65
CA PRO A 67 -5.19 -8.34 20.56
C PRO A 67 -4.04 -7.50 20.01
N ALA A 68 -3.19 -6.98 20.90
CA ALA A 68 -2.16 -5.99 20.58
C ALA A 68 -1.30 -6.35 19.34
N ASP A 69 -0.79 -7.58 19.25
CA ASP A 69 0.06 -7.99 18.13
C ASP A 69 -0.68 -7.98 16.78
N ALA A 70 -1.93 -8.45 16.78
CA ALA A 70 -2.77 -8.47 15.58
C ALA A 70 -3.23 -7.06 15.21
N ALA A 71 -3.56 -6.21 16.19
CA ALA A 71 -3.88 -4.81 15.98
C ALA A 71 -2.70 -4.07 15.35
N VAL A 72 -1.48 -4.28 15.86
CA VAL A 72 -0.26 -3.71 15.28
C VAL A 72 -0.05 -4.20 13.85
N ALA A 73 -0.26 -5.48 13.56
CA ALA A 73 -0.13 -6.00 12.20
C ALA A 73 -1.12 -5.33 11.22
N GLU A 74 -2.35 -5.04 11.64
CA GLU A 74 -3.33 -4.31 10.82
C GLU A 74 -2.90 -2.85 10.60
N LEU A 75 -2.39 -2.18 11.62
CA LEU A 75 -1.92 -0.79 11.50
C LEU A 75 -0.69 -0.67 10.60
N LEU A 76 0.25 -1.63 10.64
CA LEU A 76 1.35 -1.70 9.68
C LEU A 76 0.83 -1.89 8.25
N GLY A 77 -0.21 -2.70 8.07
CA GLY A 77 -0.89 -2.87 6.79
C GLY A 77 -1.54 -1.57 6.30
N ALA A 78 -2.11 -0.77 7.20
CA ALA A 78 -2.67 0.54 6.88
C ALA A 78 -1.58 1.52 6.40
N ILE A 79 -0.39 1.52 7.04
CA ILE A 79 0.77 2.31 6.57
C ILE A 79 1.14 1.92 5.13
N ASN A 80 1.14 0.62 4.81
CA ASN A 80 1.43 0.15 3.45
C ASN A 80 0.38 0.62 2.43
N TYR A 81 -0.90 0.68 2.78
CA TYR A 81 -1.93 1.28 1.91
C TYR A 81 -1.77 2.79 1.75
N LEU A 82 -1.35 3.52 2.79
CA LEU A 82 -1.03 4.94 2.67
C LEU A 82 0.19 5.18 1.78
N ALA A 83 1.24 4.37 1.93
CA ALA A 83 2.40 4.41 1.03
C ALA A 83 2.00 4.12 -0.42
N ALA A 84 1.13 3.12 -0.64
CA ALA A 84 0.60 2.82 -1.96
C ALA A 84 -0.21 3.97 -2.56
N ALA A 85 -0.98 4.70 -1.75
CA ALA A 85 -1.71 5.90 -2.19
C ALA A 85 -0.75 7.02 -2.60
N VAL A 86 0.30 7.27 -1.82
CA VAL A 86 1.34 8.24 -2.16
C VAL A 86 2.00 7.88 -3.49
N ILE A 87 2.43 6.63 -3.67
CA ILE A 87 3.01 6.16 -4.93
C ILE A 87 2.05 6.35 -6.10
N HIS A 88 0.77 6.01 -5.93
CA HIS A 88 -0.22 6.21 -6.99
C HIS A 88 -0.44 7.69 -7.35
N ILE A 89 -0.41 8.58 -6.36
CA ILE A 89 -0.58 10.03 -6.57
C ILE A 89 0.64 10.64 -7.25
N GLU A 90 1.85 10.32 -6.79
CA GLU A 90 3.11 10.86 -7.32
C GLU A 90 3.51 10.22 -8.66
N HIS A 91 3.23 8.92 -8.79
CA HIS A 91 3.63 8.08 -9.92
C HIS A 91 2.47 7.18 -10.34
N PRO A 92 1.37 7.74 -10.86
CA PRO A 92 0.24 6.93 -11.30
C PRO A 92 0.74 5.89 -12.31
N PRO A 93 0.51 4.59 -12.06
CA PRO A 93 0.91 3.54 -13.00
C PRO A 93 0.31 3.91 -14.36
N ARG A 94 1.13 3.81 -15.43
CA ARG A 94 0.77 4.27 -16.78
C ARG A 94 -0.70 3.96 -17.04
N SER A 95 -1.48 5.02 -17.08
CA SER A 95 -2.93 4.91 -17.23
C SER A 95 -3.24 4.01 -18.40
N LEU A 96 -4.29 3.19 -18.28
CA LEU A 96 -4.91 2.49 -19.41
C LEU A 96 -5.40 3.45 -20.52
N LYS A 97 -5.10 4.76 -20.48
CA LYS A 97 -5.31 5.72 -21.57
C LYS A 97 -4.61 5.32 -22.87
N GLY A 98 -3.58 4.47 -22.83
CA GLY A 98 -3.01 3.86 -24.04
C GLY A 98 -3.99 2.93 -24.77
N ALA A 99 -5.02 2.40 -24.10
CA ALA A 99 -6.06 1.57 -24.70
C ALA A 99 -7.24 2.38 -25.24
N GLU A 100 -7.50 3.60 -24.72
CA GLU A 100 -8.50 4.52 -25.26
C GLU A 100 -7.98 5.22 -26.54
N GLN A 101 -6.72 5.67 -26.54
CA GLN A 101 -6.10 6.30 -27.72
C GLN A 101 -5.90 5.32 -28.91
N ALA A 102 -5.86 4.01 -28.65
CA ALA A 102 -5.82 2.99 -29.69
C ALA A 102 -7.20 2.68 -30.31
N ARG A 103 -8.30 3.12 -29.68
CA ARG A 103 -9.68 2.89 -30.17
C ARG A 103 -10.27 4.08 -30.92
N GLU A 104 -9.70 5.27 -30.76
CA GLU A 104 -10.12 6.48 -31.48
C GLU A 104 -9.33 6.72 -32.78
N GLY A 105 -8.35 5.87 -33.08
CA GLY A 105 -7.49 5.95 -34.26
C GLY A 105 -7.76 4.90 -35.36
N THR A 106 -8.94 4.27 -35.39
CA THR A 106 -9.37 3.35 -36.46
C THR A 106 -10.68 3.83 -37.06
#